data_AF-A0AAD7VBE7-F1
#
_entry.id   AF-A0AAD7VBE7-F1
#
_cell.length_a   1.000
_cell.length_b   1.000
_cell.length_c   1.000
_cell.angle_alpha   90.00
_cell.angle_beta   90.00
_cell.angle_gamma   90.00
#
_symmetry.space_group_name_H-M   'P 1'
#
loop_
_entity.id
_entity.type
_entity.pdbx_description
1 polymer ?
#
loop_
_entity_poly.entity_id
_entity_poly.type
_entity_poly.pdbx_seq_one_letter_code
_entity_poly.pdbx_strand_id
1 'polypeptide(L)'
;MSEYTPFSSGSELATLVLTSGVLDRSLTAISDLYRSTNSNHEQKSLPFSIKYEVFKQSDLTIIAFVTAPTCTQNHLQEGEAADLVPSSYFKEQFFEFLCTKVNPSFSVNKAAIDLFISHQNELSPLKNEVYLFLSL
;
A
#
# COMPACT_ATOMS: atom_id res chain seq x y z
N MET A 1 -16.26 -36.94 -24.11
CA MET A 1 -16.43 -35.65 -23.41
C MET A 1 -15.13 -35.40 -22.67
N SER A 2 -14.33 -34.42 -23.11
CA SER A 2 -13.10 -34.02 -22.42
C SER A 2 -13.48 -33.14 -21.24
N GLU A 3 -13.13 -33.55 -20.02
CA GLU A 3 -13.22 -32.69 -18.85
C GLU A 3 -12.30 -31.48 -19.05
N TYR A 4 -12.91 -30.30 -19.01
CA TYR A 4 -12.19 -29.04 -18.97
C TYR A 4 -11.79 -28.81 -17.51
N THR A 5 -10.50 -28.85 -17.19
CA THR A 5 -9.98 -28.51 -15.86
C THR A 5 -9.53 -27.05 -15.85
N PRO A 6 -10.36 -26.08 -15.41
CA PRO A 6 -9.88 -24.73 -15.20
C PRO A 6 -9.13 -24.69 -13.84
N PHE A 7 -8.00 -23.99 -13.82
CA PHE A 7 -7.17 -23.66 -12.64
C PHE A 7 -6.23 -24.75 -12.08
N SER A 8 -5.15 -25.06 -12.82
CA SER A 8 -3.97 -25.74 -12.26
C SER A 8 -2.85 -24.77 -11.83
N SER A 9 -2.84 -23.53 -12.34
CA SER A 9 -1.74 -22.59 -12.11
C SER A 9 -1.76 -21.90 -10.75
N GLY A 10 -2.90 -21.89 -10.05
CA GLY A 10 -3.02 -21.23 -8.74
C GLY A 10 -2.17 -21.90 -7.67
N SER A 11 -2.13 -23.23 -7.65
CA SER A 11 -1.31 -24.00 -6.71
C SER A 11 0.18 -23.82 -6.97
N GLU A 12 0.59 -23.82 -8.24
CA GLU A 12 1.97 -23.59 -8.66
C GLU A 12 2.43 -22.18 -8.30
N LEU A 13 1.61 -21.16 -8.57
CA LEU A 13 1.91 -19.78 -8.23
C LEU A 13 1.96 -19.55 -6.71
N ALA A 14 1.02 -20.13 -5.95
CA ALA A 14 1.03 -20.04 -4.49
C ALA A 14 2.30 -20.67 -3.90
N THR A 15 2.71 -21.83 -4.43
CA THR A 15 3.95 -22.50 -4.03
C THR A 15 5.17 -21.64 -4.36
N LEU A 16 5.22 -21.03 -5.55
CA LEU A 16 6.30 -20.11 -5.92
C LEU A 16 6.39 -18.92 -4.97
N VAL A 17 5.26 -18.27 -4.66
CA VAL A 17 5.23 -17.11 -3.77
C VAL A 17 5.69 -17.49 -2.35
N LEU A 18 5.24 -18.62 -1.81
CA LEU A 18 5.65 -19.11 -0.50
C LEU A 18 7.14 -19.46 -0.44
N THR A 19 7.65 -20.15 -1.46
CA THR A 19 9.04 -20.59 -1.52
C THR A 19 10.03 -19.48 -1.85
N SER A 20 9.59 -18.38 -2.48
CA SER A 20 10.43 -17.22 -2.80
C SER A 20 10.97 -16.46 -1.58
N GLY A 21 10.37 -16.67 -0.39
CA GLY A 21 10.69 -15.92 0.83
C GLY A 21 10.21 -14.46 0.83
N VAL A 22 9.60 -13.96 -0.26
CA VAL A 22 9.14 -12.56 -0.36
C VAL A 22 8.07 -12.26 0.69
N LEU A 23 7.13 -13.18 0.93
CA LEU A 23 6.09 -13.00 1.93
C LEU A 23 6.66 -12.88 3.36
N ASP A 24 7.56 -13.79 3.72
CA ASP A 24 8.18 -13.82 5.06
C ASP A 24 9.01 -12.55 5.32
N ARG A 25 9.83 -12.16 4.35
CA ARG A 25 10.64 -10.93 4.41
C ARG A 25 9.78 -9.68 4.49
N SER A 26 8.68 -9.62 3.73
CA SER A 26 7.74 -8.50 3.74
C SER A 26 7.00 -8.40 5.08
N LEU A 27 6.52 -9.53 5.60
CA LEU A 27 5.80 -9.57 6.87
C LEU A 27 6.71 -9.21 8.05
N THR A 28 7.97 -9.65 8.00
CA THR A 28 9.00 -9.27 8.98
C THR A 28 9.24 -7.76 8.96
N ALA A 29 9.46 -7.17 7.79
CA ALA A 29 9.64 -5.72 7.63
C ALA A 29 8.46 -4.91 8.18
N ILE A 30 7.23 -5.34 7.87
CA ILE A 30 6.00 -4.71 8.41
C ILE A 30 5.95 -4.84 9.94
N SER A 31 6.25 -6.02 10.47
CA SER A 31 6.19 -6.30 11.91
C SER A 31 7.21 -5.49 12.70
N ASP A 32 8.43 -5.37 12.18
CA ASP A 32 9.51 -4.61 12.81
C ASP A 32 9.21 -3.12 12.80
N LEU A 33 8.75 -2.59 11.66
CA LEU A 33 8.31 -1.21 11.53
C LEU A 33 7.12 -0.89 12.47
N TYR A 34 6.16 -1.82 12.58
CA TYR A 34 5.02 -1.66 13.47
C TYR A 34 5.44 -1.63 14.96
N ARG A 35 6.32 -2.54 15.40
CA ARG A 35 6.83 -2.55 16.79
C ARG A 35 7.62 -1.29 17.13
N SER A 36 8.47 -0.84 16.21
CA SER A 36 9.23 0.41 16.30
C SER A 36 8.32 1.62 16.50
N THR A 37 7.18 1.64 15.81
CA THR A 37 6.22 2.74 15.86
C THR A 37 5.41 2.73 17.16
N ASN A 38 4.92 1.56 17.61
CA ASN A 38 4.08 1.48 18.81
C ASN A 38 4.83 1.60 20.15
N SER A 39 6.16 1.46 20.14
CA SER A 39 6.98 1.62 21.35
C SER A 39 7.22 3.09 21.71
N ASN A 40 6.99 4.02 20.77
CA ASN A 40 7.16 5.45 20.99
C ASN A 40 5.86 6.06 21.53
N HIS A 41 5.80 6.25 22.85
CA HIS A 41 4.65 6.80 23.59
C HIS A 41 4.21 8.21 23.14
N GLU A 42 4.98 8.91 22.31
CA GLU A 42 4.70 10.28 21.87
C GLU A 42 3.69 10.40 20.71
N GLN A 43 3.37 9.28 20.02
CA GLN A 43 2.54 9.31 18.81
C GLN A 43 1.03 9.24 19.06
N LYS A 44 0.59 9.33 20.32
CA LYS A 44 -0.84 9.37 20.67
C LYS A 44 -1.57 10.65 20.22
N SER A 45 -0.87 11.67 19.71
CA SER A 45 -1.45 12.99 19.44
C SER A 45 -1.73 13.31 17.97
N LEU A 46 -1.30 12.48 17.00
CA LEU A 46 -1.54 12.74 15.58
C LEU A 46 -2.52 11.71 15.01
N PRO A 47 -3.76 12.10 14.66
CA PRO A 47 -4.81 11.16 14.30
C PRO A 47 -4.58 10.45 12.95
N PHE A 48 -3.66 10.93 12.11
CA PHE A 48 -3.39 10.41 10.77
C PHE A 48 -1.90 10.52 10.43
N SER A 49 -1.11 9.49 10.75
CA SER A 49 0.30 9.43 10.36
C SER A 49 0.60 8.08 9.71
N ILE A 50 1.18 8.14 8.50
CA ILE A 50 1.87 7.02 7.87
C ILE A 50 3.32 7.08 8.34
N LYS A 51 3.86 5.91 8.70
CA LYS A 51 5.31 5.71 8.75
C LYS A 51 5.70 4.72 7.67
N TYR A 52 6.79 4.99 6.98
CA TYR A 52 7.37 4.06 6.04
C TYR A 52 8.86 3.86 6.32
N GLU A 53 9.39 2.72 5.88
CA GLU A 53 10.80 2.42 5.97
C GLU A 53 11.24 1.56 4.77
N VAL A 54 12.47 1.80 4.31
CA VAL A 54 13.07 1.12 3.16
C VAL A 54 14.06 0.08 3.67
N PHE A 55 13.72 -1.20 3.52
CA PHE A 55 14.55 -2.33 3.89
C PHE A 55 15.30 -2.83 2.65
N LYS A 56 16.54 -2.37 2.51
CA LYS A 56 17.45 -2.80 1.43
C LYS A 56 18.07 -4.15 1.81
N GLN A 57 17.89 -5.14 0.94
CA GLN A 57 18.47 -6.48 1.08
C GLN A 57 19.26 -6.79 -0.21
N SER A 58 20.02 -7.89 -0.23
CA SER A 58 20.98 -8.19 -1.31
C SER A 58 20.36 -8.31 -2.70
N ASP A 59 19.11 -8.77 -2.77
CA ASP A 59 18.38 -9.16 -3.98
C ASP A 59 16.99 -8.51 -4.06
N LEU A 60 16.58 -7.77 -3.03
CA LEU A 60 15.24 -7.21 -2.88
C LEU A 60 15.28 -5.93 -2.06
N THR A 61 14.51 -4.94 -2.47
CA THR A 61 14.22 -3.76 -1.65
C THR A 61 12.75 -3.80 -1.26
N ILE A 62 12.46 -3.77 0.04
CA ILE A 62 11.09 -3.77 0.58
C ILE A 62 10.80 -2.37 1.13
N ILE A 63 9.71 -1.76 0.68
CA ILE A 63 9.22 -0.50 1.24
C ILE A 63 7.96 -0.84 2.05
N ALA A 64 8.08 -0.84 3.37
CA ALA A 64 6.97 -1.16 4.26
C ALA A 64 6.27 0.13 4.70
N PHE A 65 4.94 0.09 4.76
CA PHE A 65 4.10 1.17 5.26
C PHE A 65 3.30 0.67 6.46
N VAL A 66 3.25 1.46 7.53
CA VAL A 66 2.38 1.23 8.67
C VAL A 66 1.62 2.51 9.00
N THR A 67 0.38 2.35 9.46
CA THR A 67 -0.44 3.46 9.94
C THR A 67 -0.58 3.36 11.45
N ALA A 68 -0.75 4.49 12.14
CA ALA A 68 -1.14 4.47 13.54
C ALA A 68 -2.48 3.71 13.72
N PRO A 69 -2.67 2.93 14.80
CA PRO A 69 -3.94 2.23 15.07
C PRO A 69 -5.16 3.15 15.14
N THR A 70 -4.96 4.43 15.48
CA THR A 70 -6.00 5.46 15.50
C THR A 70 -6.50 5.83 14.10
N CYS A 71 -5.68 5.63 13.07
CA CYS A 71 -6.04 5.91 11.68
C CYS A 71 -7.20 5.01 11.21
N THR A 72 -7.20 3.73 11.58
CA THR A 72 -8.29 2.80 11.25
C THR A 72 -9.52 3.05 12.10
N GLN A 73 -9.39 3.45 13.38
CA GLN A 73 -10.54 3.78 14.23
C GLN A 73 -11.28 5.02 13.75
N ASN A 74 -10.58 6.14 13.47
CA ASN A 74 -11.23 7.37 13.02
C ASN A 74 -11.98 7.16 11.70
N HIS A 75 -11.36 6.46 10.74
CA HIS A 75 -12.01 6.17 9.47
C HIS A 75 -13.17 5.17 9.61
N LEU A 76 -12.98 4.01 10.28
CA LEU A 76 -13.99 2.95 10.37
C LEU A 76 -15.20 3.33 11.25
N GLN A 77 -15.05 4.25 12.21
CA GLN A 77 -16.11 4.62 13.13
C GLN A 77 -16.95 5.82 12.68
N GLU A 78 -16.42 6.72 11.84
CA GLU A 78 -17.19 7.88 11.35
C GLU A 78 -18.26 7.55 10.30
N GLY A 79 -18.47 6.28 9.96
CA GLY A 79 -19.42 5.88 8.91
C GLY A 79 -18.97 6.21 7.48
N GLU A 80 -17.87 6.95 7.32
CA GLU A 80 -17.29 7.36 6.04
C GLU A 80 -16.13 6.46 5.54
N ALA A 81 -15.58 5.51 6.32
CA ALA A 81 -14.52 4.61 5.82
C ALA A 81 -14.95 3.70 4.68
N ALA A 82 -16.24 3.40 4.56
CA ALA A 82 -16.77 2.60 3.47
C ALA A 82 -16.98 3.45 2.20
N ASP A 83 -16.81 4.77 2.28
CA ASP A 83 -17.07 5.65 1.15
C ASP A 83 -15.99 5.50 0.10
N LEU A 84 -16.47 5.17 -1.10
CA LEU A 84 -15.67 5.24 -2.31
C LEU A 84 -15.82 6.65 -2.87
N VAL A 85 -14.69 7.33 -3.08
CA VAL A 85 -14.66 8.62 -3.77
C VAL A 85 -14.24 8.44 -5.22
N PRO A 86 -14.89 9.14 -6.17
CA PRO A 86 -14.54 9.04 -7.58
C PRO A 86 -13.17 9.70 -7.85
N SER A 87 -12.56 9.36 -8.99
CA SER A 87 -11.28 9.93 -9.41
C SER A 87 -11.26 11.45 -9.58
N SER A 88 -12.43 12.08 -9.69
CA SER A 88 -12.56 13.55 -9.69
C SER A 88 -12.36 14.20 -8.31
N TYR A 89 -12.44 13.43 -7.23
CA TYR A 89 -12.27 13.93 -5.86
C TYR A 89 -10.82 14.36 -5.59
N PHE A 90 -9.87 13.53 -6.01
CA PHE A 90 -8.45 13.82 -5.94
C PHE A 90 -8.03 14.43 -7.28
N LYS A 91 -8.10 15.76 -7.34
CA LYS A 91 -7.96 16.64 -8.53
C LYS A 91 -6.60 16.59 -9.26
N GLU A 92 -5.83 15.54 -9.06
CA GLU A 92 -4.44 15.51 -9.46
C GLU A 92 -4.21 14.38 -10.48
N GLN A 93 -3.44 14.70 -11.53
CA GLN A 93 -3.16 13.85 -12.70
C GLN A 93 -2.41 12.53 -12.37
N PHE A 94 -2.22 12.20 -11.09
CA PHE A 94 -1.40 11.07 -10.64
C PHE A 94 -1.85 9.72 -11.20
N PHE A 95 -3.15 9.55 -11.39
CA PHE A 95 -3.75 8.28 -11.72
C PHE A 95 -4.55 8.31 -13.02
N GLU A 96 -4.36 9.34 -13.86
CA GLU A 96 -5.01 9.41 -15.17
C GLU A 96 -4.65 8.19 -16.04
N PHE A 97 -3.44 7.66 -15.86
CA PHE A 97 -2.98 6.44 -16.54
C PHE A 97 -3.77 5.18 -16.19
N LEU A 98 -4.54 5.16 -15.09
CA LEU A 98 -5.44 4.07 -14.74
C LEU A 98 -6.78 4.14 -15.48
N CYS A 99 -7.14 5.31 -16.03
CA CYS A 99 -8.36 5.49 -16.80
C CYS A 99 -8.18 4.91 -18.21
N THR A 100 -9.25 4.31 -18.73
CA THR A 100 -9.29 3.76 -20.09
C THR A 100 -10.42 4.42 -20.89
N LYS A 101 -10.44 4.22 -22.21
CA LYS A 101 -11.56 4.69 -23.05
C LYS A 101 -12.92 4.12 -22.62
N VAL A 102 -12.92 2.90 -22.07
CA VAL A 102 -14.13 2.21 -21.61
C VAL A 102 -14.50 2.63 -20.18
N ASN A 103 -13.50 2.76 -19.31
CA ASN A 103 -13.65 3.18 -17.92
C ASN A 103 -12.89 4.50 -17.71
N PRO A 104 -13.52 5.65 -18.01
CA PRO A 104 -12.86 6.96 -17.93
C PRO A 104 -12.68 7.47 -16.50
N SER A 105 -13.31 6.80 -15.53
CA SER A 105 -13.21 7.10 -14.11
C SER A 105 -13.21 5.83 -13.28
N PHE A 106 -12.61 5.89 -12.09
CA PHE A 106 -12.64 4.83 -11.09
C PHE A 106 -12.96 5.43 -9.71
N SER A 107 -13.21 4.58 -8.72
CA SER A 107 -13.41 5.02 -7.34
C SER A 107 -12.43 4.30 -6.41
N VAL A 108 -12.00 4.99 -5.36
CA VAL A 108 -11.06 4.48 -4.35
C VAL A 108 -11.61 4.73 -2.96
N ASN A 109 -11.11 3.96 -1.99
CA ASN A 109 -11.44 4.17 -0.60
C ASN A 109 -11.03 5.58 -0.14
N LYS A 110 -11.99 6.36 0.38
CA LYS A 110 -11.79 7.75 0.83
C LYS A 110 -10.66 7.89 1.85
N ALA A 111 -10.68 7.04 2.87
CA ALA A 111 -9.66 7.03 3.92
C ALA A 111 -8.25 6.79 3.37
N ALA A 112 -8.09 5.80 2.49
CA ALA A 112 -6.81 5.50 1.88
C ALA A 112 -6.28 6.67 1.01
N ILE A 113 -7.16 7.32 0.23
CA ILE A 113 -6.72 8.43 -0.63
C ILE A 113 -6.46 9.72 0.14
N ASP A 114 -7.26 10.05 1.15
CA ASP A 114 -7.01 11.20 2.04
C ASP A 114 -5.66 11.04 2.76
N LEU A 115 -5.37 9.82 3.23
CA LEU A 115 -4.11 9.49 3.86
C LEU A 115 -2.92 9.59 2.89
N PHE A 116 -3.08 9.13 1.65
CA PHE A 116 -2.05 9.29 0.61
C PHE A 116 -1.79 10.76 0.27
N ILE A 117 -2.84 11.56 0.06
CA ILE A 117 -2.72 12.99 -0.29
C ILE A 117 -2.02 13.77 0.81
N SER A 118 -2.39 13.54 2.08
CA SER A 118 -1.76 14.21 3.23
C SER A 118 -0.25 13.96 3.37
N HIS A 119 0.27 12.84 2.83
CA HIS A 119 1.69 12.47 2.90
C HIS A 119 2.42 12.60 1.55
N GLN A 120 1.77 13.15 0.51
CA GLN A 120 2.31 13.19 -0.85
C GLN A 120 3.70 13.84 -0.94
N ASN A 121 3.91 14.93 -0.20
CA ASN A 121 5.20 15.64 -0.17
C ASN A 121 6.33 14.75 0.39
N GLU A 122 6.03 13.88 1.35
CA GLU A 122 6.98 12.95 1.94
C GLU A 122 7.23 11.71 1.05
N LEU A 123 6.25 11.34 0.22
CA LEU A 123 6.33 10.21 -0.70
C LEU A 123 7.00 10.58 -2.04
N SER A 124 7.01 11.87 -2.43
CA SER A 124 7.63 12.31 -3.68
C SER A 124 9.16 12.03 -3.74
N PRO A 125 9.96 12.28 -2.68
CA PRO A 125 11.37 11.89 -2.66
C PRO A 125 11.55 10.37 -2.76
N LEU A 126 10.72 9.59 -2.08
CA LEU A 126 10.75 8.13 -2.12
C LEU A 126 10.50 7.60 -3.54
N LYS A 127 9.55 8.20 -4.28
CA LYS A 127 9.31 7.89 -5.69
C LYS A 127 10.58 8.07 -6.55
N ASN A 128 11.34 9.13 -6.32
CA ASN A 128 12.61 9.36 -7.03
C ASN A 128 13.67 8.32 -6.67
N GLU A 129 13.75 7.91 -5.40
CA GLU A 129 14.66 6.84 -4.96
C GLU A 129 14.32 5.50 -5.65
N VAL A 130 13.03 5.18 -5.78
CA VAL A 130 12.57 3.99 -6.51
C VAL A 130 12.96 4.01 -7.98
N TYR A 131 12.81 5.15 -8.67
CA TYR A 131 13.27 5.27 -10.06
C TYR A 131 14.76 5.05 -10.20
N LEU A 132 15.56 5.49 -9.22
CA LEU A 132 17.00 5.27 -9.22
C LEU A 132 17.34 3.77 -9.11
N PHE A 133 16.62 3.01 -8.28
CA PHE A 133 16.81 1.56 -8.16
C PHE A 133 16.49 0.78 -9.43
N LEU A 134 15.53 1.26 -10.23
CA LEU A 134 15.12 0.60 -11.48
C LEU A 134 16.01 0.99 -12.68
N SER A 135 16.91 1.96 -12.50
CA SER A 135 17.79 2.49 -13.55
C SER A 135 19.23 1.95 -13.51
N LEU A 136 19.52 1.03 -12.57
CA LEU A 136 20.79 0.30 -12.43
C LEU A 136 20.62 -1.15 -12.88
#